data_AF-A0A268TKS9-F1
#
_entry.id   AF-A0A268TKS9-F1
#
_cell.length_a   1.000
_cell.length_b   1.000
_cell.length_c   1.000
_cell.angle_alpha   90.00
_cell.angle_beta   90.00
_cell.angle_gamma   90.00
#
_symmetry.space_group_name_H-M   'P 1'
#
loop_
_entity.id
_entity.type
_entity.pdbx_description
1 polymer ?
#
loop_
_entity_poly.entity_id
_entity_poly.type
_entity_poly.pdbx_seq_one_letter_code
_entity_poly.pdbx_strand_id
1 'polypeptide(L)'
;MAFISSFKSLKDGSFKSGFASLYALVIALSISLVVISSLHISFQRKEDALALHIHSQSLLYISSLKDMALLCLRKHGLEKCATQSLDLSPHFKGSYFVNRLDDKSLLLDIVVESKSPLSTHNLRAIKRFILKED
;
A
#
# COMPACT_ATOMS: atom_id res chain seq x y z
N MET A 1 11.71 42.48 62.79
CA MET A 1 11.34 42.01 61.44
C MET A 1 10.85 40.58 61.57
N ALA A 2 9.52 40.41 61.60
CA ALA A 2 8.84 39.13 61.79
C ALA A 2 8.63 38.46 60.42
N PHE A 3 9.27 37.31 60.21
CA PHE A 3 9.10 36.49 59.00
C PHE A 3 8.86 35.02 59.39
N ILE A 4 7.97 34.80 60.37
CA ILE A 4 7.52 33.45 60.75
C ILE A 4 6.03 33.52 61.08
N SER A 5 5.17 33.56 60.06
CA SER A 5 3.73 33.31 60.28
C SER A 5 2.98 32.64 59.12
N SER A 6 3.62 32.34 57.98
CA SER A 6 2.87 31.87 56.79
C SER A 6 2.95 30.36 56.48
N PHE A 7 3.30 29.52 57.46
CA PHE A 7 3.40 28.05 57.24
C PHE A 7 2.31 27.22 57.93
N LYS A 8 1.33 27.83 58.58
CA LYS A 8 0.31 27.12 59.36
C LYS A 8 -1.06 27.04 58.67
N SER A 9 -1.10 26.93 57.34
CA SER A 9 -2.36 26.69 56.60
C SER A 9 -2.13 25.94 55.28
N LEU A 10 -1.56 24.73 55.35
CA LEU A 10 -1.44 23.83 54.19
C LEU A 10 -1.76 22.37 54.54
N LYS A 11 -2.55 22.14 55.60
CA LYS A 11 -2.78 20.78 56.13
C LYS A 11 -4.16 20.18 55.87
N ASP A 12 -4.92 20.69 54.88
CA ASP A 12 -6.19 20.08 54.44
C ASP A 12 -6.30 19.82 52.91
N GLY A 13 -5.30 20.17 52.10
CA GLY A 13 -5.36 20.09 50.63
C GLY A 13 -4.64 18.91 49.96
N SER A 14 -3.81 18.16 50.70
CA SER A 14 -2.84 17.22 50.11
C SER A 14 -3.47 15.96 49.51
N PHE A 15 -4.53 15.42 50.11
CA PHE A 15 -5.23 14.24 49.58
C PHE A 15 -5.96 14.56 48.26
N LYS A 16 -6.62 15.73 48.16
CA LYS A 16 -7.32 16.17 46.93
C LYS A 16 -6.36 16.43 45.76
N SER A 17 -5.14 16.87 46.03
CA SER A 17 -4.11 17.14 45.02
C SER A 17 -3.55 15.86 44.37
N GLY A 18 -3.36 14.77 45.12
CA GLY A 18 -2.89 13.49 44.59
C GLY A 18 -3.93 12.78 43.70
N PHE A 19 -5.21 12.84 44.08
CA PHE A 19 -6.30 12.35 43.24
C PHE A 19 -6.47 13.18 41.96
N ALA A 20 -6.26 14.51 42.03
CA ALA A 20 -6.30 15.37 40.86
C ALA A 20 -5.18 15.06 39.84
N SER A 21 -3.97 14.73 40.30
CA SER A 21 -2.86 14.37 39.39
C SER A 21 -3.07 13.00 38.73
N LEU A 22 -3.60 12.01 39.47
CA LEU A 22 -3.98 10.71 38.91
C LEU A 22 -5.07 10.86 37.85
N TYR A 23 -6.10 11.66 38.11
CA TYR A 23 -7.14 11.95 37.13
C TYR A 23 -6.58 12.64 35.88
N ALA A 24 -5.71 13.64 36.04
CA ALA A 24 -5.08 14.31 34.92
C ALA A 24 -4.23 13.35 34.07
N LEU A 25 -3.51 12.42 34.71
CA LEU A 25 -2.69 11.41 34.03
C LEU A 25 -3.55 10.40 33.26
N VAL A 26 -4.64 9.92 33.85
CA VAL A 26 -5.58 9.00 33.18
C VAL A 26 -6.25 9.68 31.99
N ILE A 27 -6.64 10.95 32.13
CA ILE A 27 -7.23 11.73 31.04
C ILE A 27 -6.20 11.92 29.92
N ALA A 28 -4.96 12.31 30.25
CA ALA A 28 -3.90 12.48 29.26
C ALA A 28 -3.61 11.17 28.52
N LEU A 29 -3.48 10.05 29.22
CA LEU A 29 -3.28 8.73 28.62
C LEU A 29 -4.44 8.34 27.71
N SER A 30 -5.68 8.56 28.17
CA SER A 30 -6.87 8.24 27.38
C SER A 30 -6.90 9.02 26.06
N ILE A 31 -6.61 10.33 26.12
CA ILE A 31 -6.54 11.18 24.93
C ILE A 31 -5.41 10.72 24.00
N SER A 32 -4.20 10.47 24.53
CA SER A 32 -3.08 9.96 23.74
C SER A 32 -3.42 8.64 23.04
N LEU A 33 -4.08 7.72 23.74
CA LEU A 33 -4.44 6.41 23.18
C LEU A 33 -5.48 6.54 22.06
N VAL A 34 -6.47 7.41 22.24
CA VAL A 34 -7.48 7.69 21.20
C VAL A 34 -6.83 8.32 19.97
N VAL A 35 -5.92 9.28 20.16
CA VAL A 35 -5.22 9.94 19.05
C VAL A 35 -4.36 8.95 18.27
N ILE A 36 -3.55 8.14 18.97
CA ILE A 36 -2.68 7.12 18.35
C ILE A 36 -3.53 6.09 17.59
N SER A 37 -4.61 5.60 18.21
CA SER A 37 -5.51 4.62 17.59
C SER A 37 -6.19 5.20 16.34
N SER A 38 -6.68 6.44 16.40
CA SER A 38 -7.30 7.12 15.27
C SER A 38 -6.32 7.32 14.11
N LEU A 39 -5.08 7.73 14.41
CA LEU A 39 -4.01 7.85 13.43
C LEU A 39 -3.69 6.51 12.77
N HIS A 40 -3.59 5.44 13.55
CA HIS A 40 -3.31 4.10 13.04
C HIS A 40 -4.40 3.61 12.10
N ILE A 41 -5.68 3.73 12.49
CA ILE A 41 -6.82 3.36 11.65
C ILE A 41 -6.84 4.19 10.36
N SER A 42 -6.58 5.50 10.44
CA SER A 42 -6.55 6.35 9.26
C SER A 42 -5.41 5.98 8.31
N PHE A 43 -4.24 5.61 8.83
CA PHE A 43 -3.11 5.20 8.03
C PHE A 43 -3.39 3.87 7.32
N GLN A 44 -3.90 2.89 8.07
CA GLN A 44 -4.23 1.57 7.53
C GLN A 44 -5.30 1.66 6.41
N ARG A 45 -6.35 2.47 6.60
CA ARG A 45 -7.35 2.70 5.54
C ARG A 45 -6.75 3.31 4.26
N LYS A 46 -5.74 4.18 4.38
CA LYS A 46 -5.06 4.77 3.23
C LYS A 46 -4.21 3.73 2.51
N GLU A 47 -3.52 2.88 3.25
CA GLU A 47 -2.75 1.76 2.67
C GLU A 47 -3.67 0.78 1.94
N ASP A 48 -4.79 0.39 2.55
CA ASP A 48 -5.78 -0.50 1.94
C ASP A 48 -6.37 0.09 0.65
N ALA A 49 -6.76 1.37 0.69
CA ALA A 49 -7.29 2.07 -0.48
C ALA A 49 -6.26 2.17 -1.61
N LEU A 50 -5.00 2.45 -1.27
CA LEU A 50 -3.91 2.50 -2.24
C LEU A 50 -3.64 1.11 -2.83
N ALA A 51 -3.60 0.06 -2.01
CA ALA A 51 -3.39 -1.31 -2.46
C ALA A 51 -4.52 -1.75 -3.41
N LEU A 52 -5.77 -1.44 -3.09
CA LEU A 52 -6.93 -1.71 -3.94
C LEU A 52 -6.83 -0.96 -5.27
N HIS A 53 -6.43 0.32 -5.24
CA HIS A 53 -6.26 1.12 -6.45
C HIS A 53 -5.15 0.56 -7.34
N ILE A 54 -3.98 0.25 -6.78
CA ILE A 54 -2.85 -0.35 -7.50
C ILE A 54 -3.27 -1.70 -8.10
N HIS A 55 -4.00 -2.51 -7.34
CA HIS A 55 -4.49 -3.80 -7.83
C HIS A 55 -5.42 -3.62 -9.03
N SER A 56 -6.43 -2.76 -8.92
CA SER A 56 -7.36 -2.45 -10.03
C SER A 56 -6.62 -1.92 -11.27
N GLN A 57 -5.70 -0.97 -11.07
CA GLN A 57 -4.91 -0.39 -12.16
C GLN A 57 -4.01 -1.44 -12.83
N SER A 58 -3.41 -2.34 -12.05
CA SER A 58 -2.59 -3.44 -12.59
C SER A 58 -3.38 -4.39 -13.49
N LEU A 59 -4.64 -4.68 -13.14
CA LEU A 59 -5.53 -5.52 -13.96
C LEU A 59 -5.86 -4.87 -15.30
N LEU A 60 -6.10 -3.56 -15.31
CA LEU A 60 -6.32 -2.80 -16.55
C LEU A 60 -5.08 -2.84 -17.45
N TYR A 61 -3.89 -2.63 -16.86
CA TYR A 61 -2.63 -2.73 -17.61
C TYR A 61 -2.37 -4.14 -18.14
N ILE A 62 -2.70 -5.18 -17.39
CA ILE A 62 -2.59 -6.56 -17.88
C ILE A 62 -3.48 -6.77 -19.11
N SER A 63 -4.71 -6.26 -19.09
CA SER A 63 -5.61 -6.35 -20.26
C SER A 63 -5.02 -5.62 -21.47
N SER A 64 -4.51 -4.40 -21.27
CA SER A 64 -3.91 -3.61 -22.35
C SER A 64 -2.64 -4.27 -22.92
N LEU A 65 -1.77 -4.82 -22.07
CA LEU A 65 -0.57 -5.55 -22.48
C LEU A 65 -0.92 -6.83 -23.25
N LYS A 66 -2.00 -7.52 -22.86
CA LYS A 66 -2.49 -8.68 -23.61
C LYS A 66 -2.87 -8.28 -25.03
N ASP A 67 -3.62 -7.20 -25.19
CA ASP A 67 -4.05 -6.74 -26.51
C ASP A 67 -2.87 -6.29 -27.36
N MET A 68 -1.87 -5.62 -26.76
CA MET A 68 -0.61 -5.29 -27.43
C MET A 68 0.16 -6.53 -27.86
N ALA A 69 0.31 -7.52 -26.99
CA ALA A 69 1.00 -8.77 -27.31
C ALA A 69 0.31 -9.51 -28.47
N LEU A 70 -1.02 -9.60 -28.45
CA LEU A 70 -1.80 -10.19 -29.53
C LEU A 70 -1.63 -9.42 -30.85
N LEU A 71 -1.63 -8.09 -30.80
CA LEU A 71 -1.41 -7.26 -31.98
C LEU A 71 0.01 -7.45 -32.55
N CYS A 72 1.01 -7.54 -31.67
CA CYS A 72 2.40 -7.80 -32.05
C CYS A 72 2.50 -9.16 -32.74
N LEU A 73 1.98 -10.22 -32.10
CA LEU A 73 2.01 -11.57 -32.63
C LEU A 73 1.38 -11.65 -34.03
N ARG A 74 0.24 -11.00 -34.24
CA ARG A 74 -0.41 -10.95 -35.56
C ARG A 74 0.40 -10.22 -36.63
N LYS A 75 1.14 -9.17 -36.27
CA LYS A 75 1.87 -8.33 -37.24
C LYS A 75 3.29 -8.80 -37.53
N HIS A 76 3.96 -9.34 -36.54
CA HIS A 76 5.41 -9.58 -36.57
C HIS A 76 5.82 -11.02 -36.24
N GLY A 77 4.87 -11.87 -35.81
CA GLY A 77 5.14 -13.25 -35.42
C GLY A 77 5.84 -13.39 -34.07
N LEU A 78 6.04 -14.64 -33.66
CA LEU A 78 6.57 -14.99 -32.33
C LEU A 78 7.99 -14.47 -32.09
N GLU A 79 8.89 -14.57 -33.09
CA GLU A 79 10.31 -14.26 -32.88
C GLU A 79 10.57 -12.80 -32.45
N LYS A 80 9.76 -11.86 -32.96
CA LYS A 80 9.90 -10.43 -32.61
C LYS A 80 9.09 -10.05 -31.37
N CYS A 81 8.10 -10.83 -30.99
CA CYS A 81 7.16 -10.53 -29.92
C CYS A 81 7.32 -11.46 -28.70
N ALA A 82 8.43 -12.18 -28.60
CA ALA A 82 8.69 -13.12 -27.51
C ALA A 82 8.79 -12.43 -26.15
N THR A 83 9.32 -11.21 -26.09
CA THR A 83 9.38 -10.43 -24.85
C THR A 83 9.37 -8.94 -25.13
N GLN A 84 8.64 -8.19 -24.30
CA GLN A 84 8.72 -6.74 -24.32
C GLN A 84 8.47 -6.19 -22.92
N SER A 85 9.18 -5.11 -22.60
CA SER A 85 8.97 -4.33 -21.38
C SER A 85 8.61 -2.90 -21.75
N LEU A 86 7.59 -2.36 -21.09
CA LEU A 86 7.13 -0.98 -21.25
C LEU A 86 7.04 -0.31 -19.88
N ASP A 87 7.45 0.95 -19.82
CA ASP A 87 7.12 1.82 -18.71
C ASP A 87 5.73 2.43 -18.98
N LEU A 88 4.74 2.02 -18.19
CA LEU A 88 3.33 2.36 -18.42
C LEU A 88 2.96 3.71 -17.78
N SER A 89 3.59 4.01 -16.65
CA SER A 89 3.39 5.20 -15.82
C SER A 89 4.60 5.33 -14.88
N PRO A 90 4.92 6.51 -14.32
CA PRO A 90 6.05 6.71 -13.41
C PRO A 90 6.18 5.68 -12.26
N HIS A 91 5.08 5.03 -11.87
CA HIS A 91 5.07 4.04 -10.80
C HIS A 91 4.76 2.62 -11.26
N PHE A 92 4.59 2.38 -12.57
CA PHE A 92 4.19 1.10 -13.13
C PHE A 92 5.10 0.66 -14.27
N LYS A 93 5.62 -0.55 -14.15
CA LYS A 93 6.38 -1.22 -15.19
C LYS A 93 5.64 -2.48 -15.62
N GLY A 94 5.42 -2.61 -16.93
CA GLY A 94 4.79 -3.77 -17.52
C GLY A 94 5.78 -4.58 -18.33
N SER A 95 5.68 -5.90 -18.26
CA SER A 95 6.36 -6.79 -19.19
C SER A 95 5.45 -7.93 -19.59
N TYR A 96 5.65 -8.41 -20.81
CA TYR A 96 5.02 -9.64 -21.26
C TYR A 96 6.05 -10.56 -21.90
N PHE A 97 5.78 -11.86 -21.79
CA PHE A 97 6.61 -12.94 -22.31
C PHE A 97 5.70 -13.91 -23.05
N VAL A 98 6.01 -14.18 -24.31
CA VAL A 98 5.32 -15.15 -25.14
C VAL A 98 6.25 -16.31 -25.41
N ASN A 99 5.85 -17.49 -24.94
CA ASN A 99 6.57 -18.73 -25.15
C ASN A 99 5.71 -19.72 -25.94
N ARG A 100 6.35 -20.58 -26.73
CA ARG A 100 5.64 -21.69 -27.38
C ARG A 100 5.39 -22.77 -26.34
N LEU A 101 4.14 -23.20 -26.19
CA LEU A 101 3.78 -24.31 -25.30
C LEU A 101 3.77 -25.62 -26.08
N ASP A 102 3.07 -25.64 -27.21
CA ASP A 102 3.03 -26.74 -28.19
C ASP A 102 3.00 -26.16 -29.63
N ASP A 103 2.99 -27.01 -30.65
CA ASP A 103 2.92 -26.60 -32.07
C ASP A 103 1.70 -25.72 -32.41
N LYS A 104 0.64 -25.75 -31.60
CA LYS A 104 -0.62 -25.01 -31.83
C LYS A 104 -0.99 -24.05 -30.70
N SER A 105 -0.13 -23.89 -29.69
CA SER A 105 -0.46 -23.06 -28.53
C SER A 105 0.72 -22.24 -28.03
N LEU A 106 0.41 -21.00 -27.66
CA LEU A 106 1.34 -20.04 -27.10
C LEU A 106 0.93 -19.71 -25.67
N LEU A 107 1.92 -19.51 -24.82
CA LEU A 107 1.78 -19.11 -23.44
C LEU A 107 2.22 -17.65 -23.31
N LEU A 108 1.27 -16.80 -22.91
CA LEU A 108 1.48 -15.37 -22.69
C LEU A 108 1.47 -15.09 -21.19
N ASP A 109 2.64 -14.81 -20.65
CA ASP A 109 2.83 -14.38 -19.27
C ASP A 109 2.97 -12.86 -19.21
N ILE A 110 2.10 -12.21 -18.45
CA ILE A 110 2.13 -10.76 -18.25
C ILE A 110 2.43 -10.47 -16.80
N VAL A 111 3.38 -9.57 -16.60
CA VAL A 111 3.84 -9.10 -15.30
C VAL A 111 3.67 -7.59 -15.24
N VAL A 112 3.00 -7.10 -14.21
CA VAL A 112 2.92 -5.67 -13.91
C VAL A 112 3.47 -5.45 -12.52
N GLU A 113 4.49 -4.61 -12.43
CA GLU A 113 5.15 -4.21 -11.20
C GLU A 113 4.78 -2.77 -10.87
N SER A 114 4.45 -2.53 -9.61
CA SER A 114 4.14 -1.21 -9.08
C SER A 114 4.95 -0.92 -7.83
N LYS A 115 5.49 0.29 -7.75
CA LYS A 115 6.11 0.80 -6.53
C LYS A 115 5.06 1.53 -5.70
N SER A 116 4.80 1.05 -4.49
CA SER A 116 3.93 1.77 -3.56
C SER A 116 4.63 3.03 -3.06
N PRO A 117 3.99 4.22 -3.10
CA PRO A 117 4.55 5.42 -2.48
C PRO A 117 4.54 5.39 -0.94
N LEU A 118 3.72 4.50 -0.34
CA LEU A 118 3.57 4.39 1.12
C LEU A 118 4.35 3.23 1.73
N SER A 119 4.83 2.30 0.90
CA SER A 119 5.51 1.07 1.35
C SER A 119 6.76 0.80 0.52
N THR A 120 7.77 0.19 1.14
CA THR A 120 9.00 -0.24 0.45
C THR A 120 8.79 -1.52 -0.38
N HIS A 121 7.62 -2.15 -0.28
CA HIS A 121 7.31 -3.37 -1.01
C HIS A 121 6.82 -3.07 -2.43
N ASN A 122 7.46 -3.73 -3.40
CA ASN A 122 6.94 -3.76 -4.77
C ASN A 122 5.72 -4.67 -4.83
N LEU A 123 4.63 -4.15 -5.36
CA LEU A 123 3.43 -4.92 -5.66
C LEU A 123 3.57 -5.49 -7.06
N ARG A 124 3.41 -6.80 -7.19
CA ARG A 124 3.54 -7.51 -8.47
C ARG A 124 2.25 -8.25 -8.78
N ALA A 125 1.67 -7.95 -9.92
CA ALA A 125 0.54 -8.69 -10.49
C ALA A 125 1.04 -9.53 -11.66
N ILE A 126 0.70 -10.82 -11.66
CA ILE A 126 1.09 -11.75 -12.72
C ILE A 126 -0.18 -12.41 -13.25
N LYS A 127 -0.31 -12.48 -14.57
CA LYS A 127 -1.39 -13.20 -15.21
C LYS A 127 -0.89 -13.96 -16.42
N ARG A 128 -1.28 -15.23 -16.49
CA ARG A 128 -0.93 -16.16 -17.56
C ARG A 128 -2.14 -16.40 -18.43
N PHE A 129 -1.93 -16.41 -19.75
CA PHE A 129 -2.93 -16.71 -20.76
C PHE A 129 -2.40 -17.80 -21.68
N ILE A 130 -3.28 -18.72 -22.06
CA ILE A 130 -3.00 -19.71 -23.11
C ILE A 130 -3.72 -19.21 -24.36
N LEU A 131 -2.96 -18.97 -25.42
CA LEU A 131 -3.44 -18.56 -26.72
C LEU A 131 -3.43 -19.79 -27.62
N LYS A 132 -4.57 -20.09 -28.26
CA LYS A 132 -4.63 -21.10 -29.31
C LYS A 132 -4.42 -20.41 -30.65
N GLU A 133 -3.58 -21.00 -31.48
CA GLU A 133 -3.43 -20.60 -32.88
C GLU A 133 -4.61 -21.26 -33.63
N ASP A 134 -5.56 -20.43 -34.09
CA ASP A 134 -6.73 -20.87 -34.87
C ASP A 134 -6.32 -21.18 -36.33
#